data_AF-A0A1H1RKP2-F1
#
_entry.id   AF-A0A1H1RKP2-F1
#
_cell.length_a   1.000
_cell.length_b   1.000
_cell.length_c   1.000
_cell.angle_alpha   90.00
_cell.angle_beta   90.00
_cell.angle_gamma   90.00
#
_symmetry.space_group_name_H-M   'P 1'
#
loop_
_entity.id
_entity.type
_entity.pdbx_description
1 polymer ?
#
loop_
_entity_poly.entity_id
_entity_poly.type
_entity_poly.pdbx_seq_one_letter_code
_entity_poly.pdbx_strand_id
1 'polypeptide(L)'
;MKFTTHLELKKSFNSKTEHSTEKQFIIENELREINNFINNLPIVKVQNKYYTKYHPDTKGTEIFELDIPQVQRRFFAEAFNSILITGEFNIEKNYYEPIQAFEIKQDIIKQASEFVEYYKWLNELKNTPQKNLKKSSLDHKEKLLALHYLGLDLSKFDNKKTAKIISEIIGHSEENTRRYLSYLSANRKNDVRTPKTLKKTLNLFESQGFDEISNTIKSDLEKISK
;
A
#
# COMPACT_ATOMS: atom_id res chain seq x y z
N MET A 1 -0.42 -31.91 -6.71
CA MET A 1 0.08 -30.68 -6.07
C MET A 1 0.90 -29.94 -7.12
N LYS A 2 0.46 -28.75 -7.52
CA LYS A 2 1.23 -27.90 -8.43
C LYS A 2 2.27 -27.12 -7.63
N PHE A 3 3.54 -27.43 -7.86
CA PHE A 3 4.65 -26.65 -7.29
C PHE A 3 4.70 -25.26 -7.93
N THR A 4 4.76 -24.23 -7.09
CA THR A 4 4.80 -22.82 -7.48
C THR A 4 6.06 -22.18 -6.91
N THR A 5 6.93 -21.69 -7.79
CA THR A 5 8.21 -21.09 -7.41
C THR A 5 8.05 -19.65 -6.92
N HIS A 6 9.01 -19.16 -6.13
CA HIS A 6 9.04 -17.76 -5.71
C HIS A 6 9.11 -16.80 -6.90
N LEU A 7 9.72 -17.21 -8.03
CA LEU A 7 9.77 -16.41 -9.26
C LEU A 7 8.38 -16.27 -9.89
N GLU A 8 7.58 -17.32 -9.92
CA GLU A 8 6.19 -17.27 -10.40
C GLU A 8 5.33 -16.39 -9.49
N LEU A 9 5.51 -16.49 -8.18
CA LEU A 9 4.83 -15.62 -7.21
C LEU A 9 5.21 -14.14 -7.42
N LYS A 10 6.50 -13.84 -7.57
CA LYS A 10 6.99 -12.48 -7.91
C LYS A 10 6.37 -11.98 -9.21
N LYS A 11 6.30 -12.82 -10.24
CA LYS A 11 5.72 -12.45 -11.54
C LYS A 11 4.22 -12.13 -11.42
N SER A 12 3.46 -12.95 -10.69
CA SER A 12 2.03 -12.71 -10.42
C SER A 12 1.81 -11.42 -9.62
N PHE A 13 2.66 -11.16 -8.64
CA PHE A 13 2.60 -9.93 -7.87
C PHE A 13 2.89 -8.69 -8.72
N ASN A 14 3.95 -8.73 -9.52
CA ASN A 14 4.35 -7.61 -10.36
C ASN A 14 3.29 -7.31 -11.43
N SER A 15 2.70 -8.32 -12.07
CA SER A 15 1.66 -8.11 -13.08
C SER A 15 0.39 -7.47 -12.51
N LYS A 16 0.00 -7.81 -11.27
CA LYS A 16 -1.14 -7.18 -10.59
C LYS A 16 -0.83 -5.78 -10.04
N THR A 17 0.45 -5.42 -9.89
CA THR A 17 0.87 -4.15 -9.28
C THR A 17 1.47 -3.14 -10.26
N GLU A 18 1.67 -3.51 -11.53
CA GLU A 18 2.41 -2.72 -12.52
C GLU A 18 1.88 -1.28 -12.67
N HIS A 19 0.55 -1.11 -12.61
CA HIS A 19 -0.12 0.19 -12.79
C HIS A 19 -0.68 0.81 -11.50
N SER A 20 -0.43 0.21 -10.33
CA SER A 20 -0.98 0.73 -9.08
C SER A 20 -0.16 1.91 -8.54
N THR A 21 -0.86 2.99 -8.15
CA THR A 21 -0.31 4.12 -7.40
C THR A 21 -0.10 3.77 -5.92
N GLU A 22 -0.77 2.74 -5.42
CA GLU A 22 -0.80 2.33 -4.01
C GLU A 22 -0.01 1.04 -3.75
N LYS A 23 1.17 0.90 -4.36
CA LYS A 23 2.00 -0.33 -4.24
C LYS A 23 2.26 -0.74 -2.79
N GLN A 24 2.43 0.23 -1.89
CA GLN A 24 2.65 -0.05 -0.47
C GLN A 24 1.46 -0.73 0.19
N PHE A 25 0.25 -0.22 -0.06
CA PHE A 25 -0.98 -0.82 0.45
C PHE A 25 -1.11 -2.25 -0.05
N ILE A 26 -0.80 -2.50 -1.33
CA ILE A 26 -0.86 -3.86 -1.90
C ILE A 26 0.19 -4.79 -1.27
N ILE A 27 1.42 -4.32 -1.04
CA ILE A 27 2.45 -5.10 -0.34
C ILE A 27 2.00 -5.46 1.08
N GLU A 28 1.46 -4.49 1.82
CA GLU A 28 0.97 -4.71 3.18
C GLU A 28 -0.24 -5.64 3.24
N ASN A 29 -1.15 -5.51 2.28
CA ASN A 29 -2.30 -6.40 2.13
C ASN A 29 -1.84 -7.83 1.84
N GLU A 30 -0.90 -8.00 0.91
CA GLU A 30 -0.36 -9.31 0.54
C GLU A 30 0.33 -9.98 1.74
N LEU A 31 1.19 -9.24 2.47
CA LEU A 31 1.82 -9.74 3.69
C LEU A 31 0.78 -10.13 4.75
N ARG A 32 -0.31 -9.36 4.89
CA ARG A 32 -1.41 -9.70 5.80
C ARG A 32 -2.09 -10.99 5.38
N GLU A 33 -2.38 -11.18 4.09
CA GLU A 33 -3.01 -12.40 3.61
C GLU A 33 -2.09 -13.63 3.74
N ILE A 34 -0.78 -13.48 3.57
CA ILE A 34 0.18 -14.56 3.87
C ILE A 34 0.09 -14.94 5.35
N ASN A 35 0.11 -13.97 6.25
CA ASN A 35 -0.01 -14.22 7.69
C ASN A 35 -1.36 -14.87 8.04
N ASN A 36 -2.45 -14.46 7.41
CA ASN A 36 -3.76 -15.10 7.58
C ASN A 36 -3.72 -16.54 7.09
N PHE A 37 -3.11 -16.81 5.94
CA PHE A 37 -3.01 -18.14 5.36
C PHE A 37 -2.23 -19.12 6.25
N ILE A 38 -1.16 -18.64 6.89
CA ILE A 38 -0.31 -19.42 7.81
C ILE A 38 -1.00 -19.64 9.17
N ASN A 39 -1.65 -18.60 9.73
CA ASN A 39 -2.17 -18.64 11.10
C ASN A 39 -3.61 -19.17 11.20
N ASN A 40 -4.45 -18.94 10.19
CA ASN A 40 -5.84 -19.40 10.18
C ASN A 40 -5.91 -20.83 9.62
N LEU A 41 -5.42 -21.78 10.42
CA LEU A 41 -5.47 -23.19 10.07
C LEU A 41 -6.92 -23.71 10.16
N PRO A 42 -7.36 -24.55 9.20
CA PRO A 42 -8.72 -25.08 9.20
C PRO A 42 -8.98 -25.90 10.47
N ILE A 43 -9.99 -25.48 11.25
CA ILE A 43 -10.43 -26.22 12.43
C ILE A 43 -11.25 -27.42 11.97
N VAL A 44 -10.73 -28.63 12.20
CA VAL A 44 -11.44 -29.87 11.88
C VAL A 44 -12.65 -30.00 12.81
N LYS A 45 -13.86 -29.78 12.27
CA LYS A 45 -15.10 -30.14 12.98
C LYS A 45 -15.39 -31.61 12.77
N VAL A 46 -15.24 -32.41 13.82
CA VAL A 46 -15.66 -33.81 13.81
C VAL A 46 -17.18 -33.84 14.03
N GLN A 47 -17.95 -34.03 12.96
CA GLN A 47 -19.34 -34.46 13.10
C GLN A 47 -19.37 -36.00 13.17
N ASN A 48 -20.14 -36.52 14.13
CA ASN A 48 -20.34 -37.95 14.32
C ASN A 48 -20.74 -38.61 12.98
N LYS A 49 -19.91 -39.57 12.55
CA LYS A 49 -20.01 -40.44 11.35
C LYS A 49 -19.40 -39.88 10.05
N TYR A 50 -18.15 -40.31 9.82
CA TYR A 50 -17.47 -40.62 8.55
C TYR A 50 -17.09 -39.51 7.55
N TYR A 51 -17.41 -38.23 7.77
CA TYR A 51 -16.94 -37.18 6.85
C TYR A 51 -16.47 -35.92 7.58
N THR A 52 -15.16 -35.67 7.56
CA THR A 52 -14.59 -34.36 7.87
C THR A 52 -14.95 -33.40 6.74
N LYS A 53 -15.94 -32.53 6.98
CA LYS A 53 -16.23 -31.41 6.08
C LYS A 53 -15.31 -30.25 6.43
N TYR A 54 -14.47 -29.92 5.47
CA TYR A 54 -13.68 -28.71 5.43
C TYR A 54 -14.55 -27.57 4.90
N HIS A 55 -14.58 -26.42 5.57
CA HIS A 55 -15.20 -25.23 4.98
C HIS A 55 -14.27 -24.71 3.86
N PRO A 56 -14.81 -24.42 2.66
CA PRO A 56 -14.02 -23.77 1.63
C PRO A 56 -13.55 -22.42 2.17
N ASP A 57 -12.24 -22.16 2.10
CA ASP A 57 -11.71 -20.84 2.36
C ASP A 57 -12.31 -19.91 1.30
N THR A 58 -13.00 -18.85 1.71
CA THR A 58 -13.38 -17.78 0.79
C THR A 58 -12.10 -17.22 0.22
N LYS A 59 -11.91 -17.33 -1.11
CA LYS A 59 -10.80 -16.71 -1.83
C LYS A 59 -10.76 -15.23 -1.44
N GLY A 60 -9.73 -14.83 -0.71
CA GLY A 60 -9.61 -13.49 -0.17
C GLY A 60 -9.04 -12.55 -1.22
N THR A 61 -8.47 -11.45 -0.75
CA THR A 61 -7.79 -10.47 -1.63
C THR A 61 -6.34 -10.84 -1.95
N GLU A 62 -5.92 -12.08 -1.69
CA GLU A 62 -4.57 -12.57 -1.95
C GLU A 62 -4.20 -12.54 -3.44
N ILE A 63 -2.94 -12.20 -3.71
CA ILE A 63 -2.36 -12.29 -5.05
C ILE A 63 -1.70 -13.64 -5.28
N PHE A 64 -1.05 -14.20 -4.25
CA PHE A 64 -0.48 -15.55 -4.30
C PHE A 64 -1.57 -16.62 -4.49
N GLU A 65 -1.21 -17.68 -5.20
CA GLU A 65 -2.04 -18.87 -5.34
C GLU A 65 -1.17 -20.09 -5.03
N LEU A 66 -1.54 -20.85 -4.00
CA LEU A 66 -0.85 -22.07 -3.61
C LEU A 66 -1.83 -23.24 -3.62
N ASP A 67 -1.40 -24.35 -4.22
CA ASP A 67 -2.14 -25.62 -4.25
C ASP A 67 -1.74 -26.50 -3.05
N ILE A 68 -2.02 -26.03 -1.83
CA ILE A 68 -1.79 -26.81 -0.59
C ILE A 68 -3.11 -27.45 -0.13
N PRO A 69 -3.21 -28.79 -0.08
CA PRO A 69 -4.38 -29.45 0.50
C PRO A 69 -4.63 -28.99 1.93
N GLN A 70 -5.90 -28.76 2.30
CA GLN A 70 -6.23 -28.26 3.64
C GLN A 70 -5.73 -29.17 4.79
N VAL A 71 -5.73 -30.49 4.58
CA VAL A 71 -5.16 -31.48 5.52
C VAL A 71 -3.67 -31.28 5.80
N GLN A 72 -2.94 -30.68 4.85
CA GLN A 72 -1.51 -30.46 4.88
C GLN A 72 -1.14 -29.02 5.28
N ARG A 73 -2.11 -28.10 5.36
CA ARG A 73 -1.85 -26.69 5.70
C ARG A 73 -1.12 -26.52 7.02
N ARG A 74 -1.44 -27.34 8.04
CA ARG A 74 -0.76 -27.28 9.33
C ARG A 74 0.72 -27.60 9.20
N PHE A 75 1.05 -28.69 8.51
CA PHE A 75 2.43 -29.10 8.28
C PHE A 75 3.17 -28.08 7.40
N PHE A 76 2.52 -27.52 6.39
CA PHE A 76 3.05 -26.42 5.60
C PHE A 76 3.37 -25.19 6.47
N ALA A 77 2.46 -24.78 7.36
CA ALA A 77 2.66 -23.64 8.24
C ALA A 77 3.81 -23.88 9.24
N GLU A 78 3.94 -25.09 9.77
CA GLU A 78 5.06 -25.50 10.63
C GLU A 78 6.40 -25.41 9.88
N ALA A 79 6.46 -25.96 8.66
CA ALA A 79 7.65 -25.88 7.81
C ALA A 79 8.00 -24.43 7.43
N PHE A 80 7.00 -23.63 7.02
CA PHE A 80 7.17 -22.22 6.69
C PHE A 80 7.77 -21.43 7.86
N ASN A 81 7.18 -21.54 9.05
CA ASN A 81 7.62 -20.80 10.23
C ASN A 81 9.03 -21.24 10.67
N SER A 82 9.32 -22.54 10.62
CA SER A 82 10.67 -23.03 10.93
C SER A 82 11.69 -22.47 9.96
N ILE A 83 11.47 -22.62 8.65
CA ILE A 83 12.39 -22.12 7.62
C ILE A 83 12.56 -20.60 7.74
N LEU A 84 11.51 -19.86 8.07
CA LEU A 84 11.58 -18.41 8.28
C LEU A 84 12.46 -18.02 9.47
N ILE A 85 12.42 -18.79 10.57
CA ILE A 85 13.13 -18.49 11.83
C ILE A 85 14.56 -19.04 11.83
N THR A 86 14.73 -20.30 11.43
CA THR A 86 16.00 -21.04 11.55
C THR A 86 16.71 -21.22 10.21
N GLY A 87 16.03 -21.04 9.08
CA GLY A 87 16.54 -21.31 7.74
C GLY A 87 16.33 -22.74 7.26
N GLU A 88 15.86 -23.65 8.12
CA GLU A 88 15.72 -25.07 7.78
C GLU A 88 14.48 -25.72 8.42
N PHE A 89 14.05 -26.84 7.84
CA PHE A 89 13.05 -27.72 8.42
C PHE A 89 13.36 -29.16 8.03
N ASN A 90 13.76 -29.94 9.03
CA ASN A 90 14.20 -31.31 8.82
C ASN A 90 13.05 -32.29 9.05
N ILE A 91 12.95 -33.29 8.18
CA ILE A 91 12.03 -34.41 8.37
C ILE A 91 12.77 -35.73 8.22
N GLU A 92 12.39 -36.68 9.06
CA GLU A 92 12.85 -38.05 8.98
C GLU A 92 11.72 -38.91 8.45
N LYS A 93 12.08 -39.88 7.59
CA LYS A 93 11.13 -40.86 7.10
C LYS A 93 10.84 -41.86 8.21
N ASN A 94 9.58 -41.98 8.60
CA ASN A 94 9.18 -43.01 9.56
C ASN A 94 9.31 -44.41 8.93
N TYR A 95 9.72 -45.41 9.71
CA TYR A 95 9.92 -46.77 9.22
C TYR A 95 8.68 -47.36 8.51
N TYR A 96 7.49 -47.04 9.02
CA TYR A 96 6.21 -47.52 8.48
C TYR A 96 5.57 -46.57 7.46
N GLU A 97 6.21 -45.47 7.12
CA GLU A 97 5.65 -44.49 6.18
C GLU A 97 5.87 -44.91 4.73
N PRO A 98 4.80 -44.95 3.90
CA PRO A 98 4.93 -45.16 2.46
C PRO A 98 5.83 -44.10 1.82
N ILE A 99 6.62 -44.50 0.83
CA ILE A 99 7.53 -43.59 0.11
C ILE A 99 6.77 -42.37 -0.42
N GLN A 100 5.59 -42.59 -1.02
CA GLN A 100 4.80 -41.51 -1.60
C GLN A 100 4.34 -40.48 -0.55
N ALA A 101 4.02 -40.94 0.67
CA ALA A 101 3.63 -40.03 1.75
C ALA A 101 4.80 -39.16 2.21
N PHE A 102 6.01 -39.72 2.24
CA PHE A 102 7.23 -38.99 2.54
C PHE A 102 7.60 -37.98 1.44
N GLU A 103 7.49 -38.37 0.16
CA GLU A 103 7.71 -37.48 -0.99
C GLU A 103 6.76 -36.28 -0.96
N ILE A 104 5.48 -36.50 -0.65
CA ILE A 104 4.51 -35.41 -0.48
C ILE A 104 4.95 -34.41 0.60
N LYS A 105 5.50 -34.90 1.73
CA LYS A 105 6.03 -34.01 2.77
C LYS A 105 7.22 -33.20 2.26
N GLN A 106 8.11 -33.81 1.48
CA GLN A 106 9.24 -33.10 0.87
C GLN A 106 8.76 -32.01 -0.09
N ASP A 107 7.73 -32.28 -0.91
CA ASP A 107 7.14 -31.30 -1.81
C ASP A 107 6.52 -30.11 -1.05
N ILE A 108 5.84 -30.38 0.07
CA ILE A 108 5.29 -29.33 0.93
C ILE A 108 6.40 -28.46 1.52
N ILE A 109 7.50 -29.06 1.99
CA ILE A 109 8.65 -28.32 2.54
C ILE A 109 9.29 -27.47 1.44
N LYS A 110 9.47 -28.03 0.25
CA LYS A 110 10.00 -27.29 -0.90
C LYS A 110 9.09 -26.09 -1.22
N GLN A 111 7.78 -26.30 -1.24
CA GLN A 111 6.80 -25.24 -1.46
C GLN A 111 6.84 -24.16 -0.37
N ALA A 112 7.03 -24.56 0.90
CA ALA A 112 7.17 -23.65 2.03
C ALA A 112 8.45 -22.82 1.92
N SER A 113 9.56 -23.43 1.49
CA SER A 113 10.83 -22.75 1.25
C SER A 113 10.72 -21.66 0.18
N GLU A 114 10.12 -21.97 -0.97
CA GLU A 114 9.85 -20.97 -2.02
C GLU A 114 8.95 -19.83 -1.50
N PHE A 115 7.95 -20.17 -0.67
CA PHE A 115 7.05 -19.18 -0.11
C PHE A 115 7.72 -18.28 0.93
N VAL A 116 8.69 -18.80 1.70
CA VAL A 116 9.53 -18.00 2.61
C VAL A 116 10.37 -17.00 1.81
N GLU A 117 10.98 -17.41 0.70
CA GLU A 117 11.78 -16.50 -0.14
C GLU A 117 10.91 -15.40 -0.76
N TYR A 118 9.68 -15.73 -1.15
CA TYR A 118 8.69 -14.74 -1.58
C TYR A 118 8.31 -13.76 -0.45
N TYR A 119 8.06 -14.27 0.75
CA TYR A 119 7.72 -13.46 1.93
C TYR A 119 8.86 -12.53 2.35
N LYS A 120 10.11 -13.01 2.34
CA LYS A 120 11.30 -12.18 2.59
C LYS A 120 11.41 -11.05 1.57
N TRP A 121 11.25 -11.37 0.29
CA TRP A 121 11.26 -10.36 -0.78
C TRP A 121 10.17 -9.30 -0.61
N LEU A 122 8.94 -9.67 -0.23
CA LEU A 122 7.90 -8.69 0.06
C LEU A 122 8.26 -7.78 1.25
N ASN A 123 8.88 -8.32 2.30
CA ASN A 123 9.38 -7.53 3.42
C ASN A 123 10.54 -6.61 3.02
N GLU A 124 11.45 -7.06 2.15
CA GLU A 124 12.48 -6.21 1.58
C GLU A 124 11.85 -5.07 0.78
N LEU A 125 10.83 -5.33 -0.05
CA LEU A 125 10.12 -4.28 -0.78
C LEU A 125 9.44 -3.29 0.16
N LYS A 126 8.83 -3.76 1.25
CA LYS A 126 8.21 -2.93 2.28
C LYS A 126 9.23 -2.03 2.98
N ASN A 127 10.42 -2.56 3.23
CA ASN A 127 11.49 -1.89 3.98
C ASN A 127 12.47 -1.12 3.09
N THR A 128 12.41 -1.30 1.77
CA THR A 128 13.20 -0.53 0.83
C THR A 128 12.79 0.92 1.00
N PRO A 129 13.72 1.84 1.34
CA PRO A 129 13.40 3.25 1.40
C PRO A 129 12.88 3.62 0.03
N GLN A 130 11.57 3.84 -0.08
CA GLN A 130 11.03 4.40 -1.30
C GLN A 130 11.86 5.65 -1.56
N LYS A 131 12.29 5.84 -2.82
CA LYS A 131 12.58 7.20 -3.28
C LYS A 131 11.41 8.00 -2.78
N ASN A 132 11.61 8.78 -1.71
CA ASN A 132 10.55 9.57 -1.10
C ASN A 132 9.85 10.20 -2.28
N LEU A 133 8.59 9.78 -2.56
CA LEU A 133 7.72 10.46 -3.50
C LEU A 133 7.90 11.91 -3.10
N LYS A 134 8.66 12.68 -3.90
CA LYS A 134 9.29 13.95 -3.50
C LYS A 134 8.25 14.61 -2.64
N LYS A 135 8.42 14.62 -1.31
CA LYS A 135 7.41 15.20 -0.41
C LYS A 135 7.19 16.54 -1.05
N SER A 136 6.00 16.76 -1.61
CA SER A 136 5.72 17.99 -2.31
C SER A 136 5.84 19.02 -1.22
N SER A 137 7.04 19.57 -1.08
CA SER A 137 7.38 20.57 -0.10
C SER A 137 6.77 21.82 -0.70
N LEU A 138 5.44 21.85 -0.64
CA LEU A 138 4.67 23.02 -0.94
C LEU A 138 5.25 24.09 -0.03
N ASP A 139 5.84 25.10 -0.64
CA ASP A 139 6.24 26.29 0.06
C ASP A 139 4.99 26.99 0.63
N HIS A 140 5.16 27.93 1.56
CA HIS A 140 4.08 28.61 2.26
C HIS A 140 2.94 29.05 1.32
N LYS A 141 3.31 29.71 0.21
CA LYS A 141 2.36 30.20 -0.81
C LYS A 141 1.60 29.07 -1.50
N GLU A 142 2.28 27.97 -1.76
CA GLU A 142 1.74 26.80 -2.47
C GLU A 142 0.74 26.06 -1.57
N LYS A 143 1.01 25.97 -0.26
CA LYS A 143 0.08 25.42 0.74
C LYS A 143 -1.21 26.23 0.83
N LEU A 144 -1.07 27.56 0.94
CA LEU A 144 -2.23 28.46 1.03
C LEU A 144 -3.08 28.43 -0.24
N LEU A 145 -2.42 28.39 -1.41
CA LEU A 145 -3.11 28.30 -2.69
C LEU A 145 -3.84 26.96 -2.85
N ALA A 146 -3.23 25.84 -2.40
CA ALA A 146 -3.89 24.54 -2.39
C ALA A 146 -5.14 24.53 -1.51
N LEU A 147 -5.07 25.11 -0.30
CA LEU A 147 -6.23 25.23 0.59
C LEU A 147 -7.36 26.06 -0.05
N HIS A 148 -7.03 27.16 -0.73
CA HIS A 148 -8.00 27.96 -1.45
C HIS A 148 -8.74 27.14 -2.54
N TYR A 149 -8.01 26.35 -3.33
CA TYR A 149 -8.62 25.49 -4.35
C TYR A 149 -9.40 24.30 -3.79
N LEU A 150 -9.09 23.86 -2.57
CA LEU A 150 -9.93 22.90 -1.82
C LEU A 150 -11.24 23.51 -1.30
N GLY A 151 -11.51 24.79 -1.59
CA GLY A 151 -12.74 25.46 -1.20
C GLY A 151 -12.67 26.22 0.12
N LEU A 152 -11.47 26.45 0.68
CA LEU A 152 -11.33 27.28 1.87
C LEU A 152 -11.60 28.76 1.50
N ASP A 153 -12.81 29.22 1.80
CA ASP A 153 -13.22 30.63 1.68
C ASP A 153 -13.09 31.35 3.03
N LEU A 154 -12.12 32.27 3.08
CA LEU A 154 -11.81 33.06 4.28
C LEU A 154 -12.27 34.52 4.17
N SER A 155 -12.98 34.88 3.10
CA SER A 155 -13.37 36.27 2.80
C SER A 155 -14.26 36.90 3.88
N LYS A 156 -15.01 36.09 4.63
CA LYS A 156 -15.95 36.53 5.66
C LYS A 156 -15.33 36.74 7.04
N PHE A 157 -14.09 36.29 7.24
CA PHE A 157 -13.45 36.29 8.55
C PHE A 157 -12.38 37.39 8.66
N ASP A 158 -12.13 37.82 9.90
CA ASP A 158 -11.06 38.77 10.17
C ASP A 158 -9.70 38.19 9.76
N ASN A 159 -8.97 38.87 8.87
CA ASN A 159 -7.73 38.37 8.31
C ASN A 159 -6.65 38.13 9.39
N LYS A 160 -6.61 38.95 10.45
CA LYS A 160 -5.61 38.79 11.52
C LYS A 160 -5.88 37.54 12.34
N LYS A 161 -7.13 37.34 12.79
CA LYS A 161 -7.53 36.14 13.53
C LYS A 161 -7.36 34.87 12.69
N THR A 162 -7.74 34.94 11.42
CA THR A 162 -7.63 33.82 10.48
C THR A 162 -6.17 33.46 10.21
N ALA A 163 -5.31 34.45 9.99
CA ALA A 163 -3.88 34.21 9.77
C ALA A 163 -3.25 33.47 10.94
N LYS A 164 -3.60 33.81 12.19
CA LYS A 164 -3.10 33.12 13.38
C LYS A 164 -3.43 31.63 13.33
N ILE A 165 -4.71 31.28 13.16
CA ILE A 165 -5.16 29.87 13.10
C ILE A 165 -4.53 29.12 11.93
N ILE A 166 -4.57 29.70 10.73
CA ILE A 166 -4.04 29.04 9.52
C ILE A 166 -2.53 28.84 9.62
N SER A 167 -1.80 29.79 10.20
CA SER A 167 -0.35 29.70 10.38
C SER A 167 0.06 28.54 11.28
N GLU A 168 -0.74 28.26 12.32
CA GLU A 168 -0.58 27.09 13.20
C GLU A 168 -0.85 25.78 12.42
N ILE A 169 -1.91 25.74 11.61
CA ILE A 169 -2.27 24.56 10.81
C ILE A 169 -1.19 24.21 9.76
N ILE A 170 -0.68 25.20 9.04
CA ILE A 170 0.29 24.97 7.95
C ILE A 170 1.75 24.96 8.42
N GLY A 171 1.99 25.29 9.70
CA GLY A 171 3.30 25.35 10.33
C GLY A 171 4.20 26.46 9.77
N HIS A 172 3.68 27.66 9.57
CA HIS A 172 4.42 28.81 9.04
C HIS A 172 4.17 30.08 9.88
N SER A 173 4.85 31.19 9.56
CA SER A 173 4.71 32.43 10.33
C SER A 173 3.39 33.16 10.07
N GLU A 174 2.72 33.57 11.16
CA GLU A 174 1.47 34.36 11.14
C GLU A 174 1.55 35.58 10.22
N GLU A 175 2.65 36.34 10.30
CA GLU A 175 2.82 37.58 9.53
C GLU A 175 2.83 37.32 8.02
N ASN A 176 3.57 36.30 7.58
CA ASN A 176 3.61 35.91 6.17
C ASN A 176 2.26 35.32 5.73
N THR A 177 1.62 34.52 6.59
CA THR A 177 0.29 33.97 6.31
C THR A 177 -0.72 35.09 6.09
N ARG A 178 -0.76 36.09 6.98
CA ARG A 178 -1.62 37.27 6.88
C ARG A 178 -1.41 38.03 5.57
N ARG A 179 -0.14 38.24 5.19
CA ARG A 179 0.20 38.89 3.92
C ARG A 179 -0.30 38.08 2.73
N TYR A 180 -0.06 36.76 2.71
CA TYR A 180 -0.44 35.91 1.59
C TYR A 180 -1.94 35.67 1.48
N LEU A 181 -2.66 35.57 2.60
CA LEU A 181 -4.13 35.48 2.61
C LEU A 181 -4.78 36.65 1.87
N SER A 182 -4.24 37.86 2.03
CA SER A 182 -4.75 39.05 1.33
C SER A 182 -4.61 38.98 -0.20
N TYR A 183 -3.71 38.14 -0.71
CA TYR A 183 -3.52 37.93 -2.14
C TYR A 183 -4.33 36.76 -2.71
N LEU A 184 -4.83 35.84 -1.88
CA LEU A 184 -5.62 34.70 -2.36
C LEU A 184 -6.97 35.13 -2.93
N SER A 185 -7.61 36.12 -2.32
CA SER A 185 -8.90 36.68 -2.77
C SER A 185 -8.78 37.55 -4.03
N ALA A 186 -7.56 37.90 -4.46
CA ALA A 186 -7.36 38.70 -5.66
C ALA A 186 -7.36 37.80 -6.92
N ASN A 187 -8.32 38.04 -7.82
CA ASN A 187 -8.44 37.35 -9.13
C ASN A 187 -7.44 37.81 -10.19
N ARG A 188 -6.22 38.21 -9.79
CA ARG A 188 -5.16 38.70 -10.68
C ARG A 188 -3.79 38.18 -10.26
N LYS A 189 -2.83 38.20 -11.19
CA LYS A 189 -1.43 37.87 -10.94
C LYS A 189 -0.93 38.60 -9.71
N ASN A 190 -0.38 37.86 -8.75
CA ASN A 190 0.11 38.39 -7.49
C ASN A 190 1.23 37.50 -6.93
N ASP A 191 1.74 37.87 -5.75
CA ASP A 191 2.87 37.19 -5.09
C ASP A 191 2.60 35.70 -4.79
N VAL A 192 1.34 35.27 -4.70
CA VAL A 192 0.91 33.90 -4.41
C VAL A 192 0.44 33.17 -5.67
N ARG A 193 -0.32 33.83 -6.55
CA ARG A 193 -0.81 33.32 -7.84
C ARG A 193 0.20 33.63 -8.97
N THR A 194 1.33 32.96 -8.92
CA THR A 194 2.36 33.02 -9.97
C THR A 194 2.29 31.77 -10.86
N PRO A 195 2.78 31.81 -12.11
CA PRO A 195 2.84 30.61 -12.95
C PRO A 195 3.60 29.45 -12.29
N LYS A 196 4.67 29.76 -11.53
CA LYS A 196 5.46 28.75 -10.82
C LYS A 196 4.67 28.06 -9.71
N THR A 197 3.97 28.83 -8.88
CA THR A 197 3.16 28.29 -7.78
C THR A 197 1.96 27.52 -8.32
N LEU A 198 1.26 28.06 -9.32
CA LEU A 198 0.13 27.38 -9.97
C LEU A 198 0.54 26.06 -10.63
N LYS A 199 1.70 25.98 -11.33
CA LYS A 199 2.19 24.71 -11.90
C LYS A 199 2.44 23.66 -10.82
N LYS A 200 3.04 24.04 -9.70
CA LYS A 200 3.28 23.09 -8.61
C LYS A 200 1.99 22.65 -7.92
N THR A 201 1.06 23.57 -7.68
CA THR A 201 -0.25 23.26 -7.14
C THR A 201 -1.03 22.37 -8.12
N LEU A 202 -0.98 22.63 -9.43
CA LEU A 202 -1.57 21.77 -10.45
C LEU A 202 -1.02 20.34 -10.38
N ASN A 203 0.31 20.20 -10.39
CA ASN A 203 0.95 18.88 -10.31
C ASN A 203 0.54 18.12 -9.04
N LEU A 204 0.36 18.83 -7.91
CA LEU A 204 -0.16 18.24 -6.67
C LEU A 204 -1.55 17.65 -6.90
N PHE A 205 -2.51 18.44 -7.41
CA PHE A 205 -3.89 17.97 -7.59
C PHE A 205 -4.01 16.89 -8.67
N GLU A 206 -3.25 16.97 -9.77
CA GLU A 206 -3.21 15.92 -10.80
C GLU A 206 -2.68 14.60 -10.24
N SER A 207 -1.62 14.64 -9.44
CA SER A 207 -1.07 13.43 -8.81
C SER A 207 -2.01 12.76 -7.80
N GLN A 208 -3.05 13.46 -7.36
CA GLN A 208 -4.04 12.99 -6.39
C GLN A 208 -5.41 12.70 -7.05
N GLY A 209 -5.54 12.85 -8.37
CA GLY A 209 -6.78 12.56 -9.11
C GLY A 209 -7.90 13.60 -8.94
N PHE A 210 -7.58 14.84 -8.55
CA PHE A 210 -8.59 15.91 -8.46
C PHE A 210 -8.76 16.63 -9.81
N ASP A 211 -9.44 15.98 -10.76
CA ASP A 211 -9.55 16.45 -12.15
C ASP A 211 -10.26 17.81 -12.28
N GLU A 212 -11.36 18.01 -11.57
CA GLU A 212 -12.14 19.27 -11.62
C GLU A 212 -11.33 20.48 -11.12
N ILE A 213 -10.64 20.31 -9.98
CA ILE A 213 -9.77 21.36 -9.41
C ILE A 213 -8.59 21.60 -10.36
N SER A 214 -8.00 20.54 -10.91
CA SER A 214 -6.89 20.64 -11.86
C SER A 214 -7.27 21.45 -13.11
N ASN A 215 -8.47 21.23 -13.65
CA ASN A 215 -8.99 22.01 -14.78
C ASN A 215 -9.20 23.49 -14.42
N THR A 216 -9.66 23.76 -13.20
CA THR A 216 -9.80 25.13 -12.68
C THR A 216 -8.44 25.83 -12.59
N ILE A 217 -7.42 25.15 -12.05
CA ILE A 217 -6.06 25.69 -11.95
C ILE A 217 -5.45 25.93 -13.35
N LYS A 218 -5.69 25.03 -14.32
CA LYS A 218 -5.26 25.21 -15.72
C LYS A 218 -5.84 26.48 -16.33
N SER A 219 -7.15 26.70 -16.17
CA SER A 219 -7.82 27.93 -16.66
C SER A 219 -7.21 29.19 -16.03
N ASP A 220 -6.95 29.18 -14.73
CA ASP A 220 -6.33 30.32 -14.05
C ASP A 220 -4.88 30.56 -14.50
N LEU A 221 -4.13 29.50 -14.79
CA LEU A 221 -2.78 29.57 -15.32
C LEU A 221 -2.73 30.18 -16.73
N GLU A 222 -3.70 29.85 -17.58
CA GLU A 222 -3.86 30.46 -18.91
C GLU A 222 -4.18 31.96 -18.83
N LYS A 223 -5.08 32.36 -17.93
CA LYS A 223 -5.45 33.77 -17.72
C LYS A 223 -4.29 34.64 -17.28
N ILE A 224 -3.35 34.09 -16.51
CA ILE A 224 -2.18 34.80 -15.97
C ILE A 224 -0.99 34.80 -16.93
N SER A 225 -0.99 33.90 -17.92
CA SER A 225 0.07 33.78 -18.94
C SER A 225 -0.18 34.61 -20.19
N LYS A 226 -1.37 35.19 -20.34
CA LYS A 226 -1.68 36.25 -21.32
C LYS A 226 -1.35 37.62 -20.74
#